data_AF-A0A7V8D9C1-F1
#
_entry.id   AF-A0A7V8D9C1-F1
#
_cell.length_a   1.000
_cell.length_b   1.000
_cell.length_c   1.000
_cell.angle_alpha   90.00
_cell.angle_beta   90.00
_cell.angle_gamma   90.00
#
_symmetry.space_group_name_H-M   'P 1'
#
loop_
_entity.id
_entity.type
_entity.pdbx_description
1 polymer ?
#
loop_
_entity_poly.entity_id
_entity_poly.type
_entity_poly.pdbx_seq_one_letter_code
_entity_poly.pdbx_strand_id
1 'polypeptide(L)'
;NNISALDLGQVAATDLSEVFNSNLQNLRQNQSTNVFRSAQGVHVLVVCDVVLSGPDIPTREQIEDQLTDQELSLIARRYLRDLRREAAVNTRF
;
A
#
# COMPACT_ATOMS: atom_id res chain seq x y z
N ASN A 1 36.52 -20.77 3.05
CA ASN A 1 35.64 -20.15 4.07
C ASN A 1 35.58 -18.64 3.88
N ASN A 2 34.86 -18.16 2.88
CA ASN A 2 34.63 -16.72 2.69
C ASN A 2 33.11 -16.49 2.63
N ILE A 3 32.48 -16.29 3.79
CA ILE A 3 31.11 -15.79 3.89
C ILE A 3 31.24 -14.30 4.12
N SER A 4 30.73 -13.50 3.20
CA SER A 4 30.74 -12.03 3.29
C SER A 4 29.30 -11.56 3.41
N ALA A 5 28.99 -10.82 4.46
CA ALA A 5 27.71 -10.15 4.59
C ALA A 5 27.80 -8.76 3.96
N LEU A 6 26.83 -8.41 3.12
CA LEU A 6 26.73 -7.10 2.48
C LEU A 6 25.34 -6.55 2.78
N ASP A 7 25.29 -5.32 3.29
CA ASP A 7 24.05 -4.56 3.36
C ASP A 7 23.71 -3.99 1.99
N LEU A 8 22.51 -4.28 1.49
CA LEU A 8 22.03 -3.84 0.18
C LEU A 8 21.25 -2.52 0.26
N GLY A 9 20.99 -2.00 1.46
CA GLY A 9 20.14 -0.83 1.65
C GLY A 9 18.70 -1.08 1.18
N GLN A 10 18.05 -0.04 0.66
CA GLN A 10 16.73 -0.16 0.04
C GLN A 10 16.88 -0.45 -1.44
N VAL A 11 16.32 -1.58 -1.87
CA VAL A 11 16.31 -2.00 -3.28
C VAL A 11 14.88 -2.23 -3.71
N ALA A 12 14.47 -1.62 -4.83
CA ALA A 12 13.16 -1.90 -5.40
C ALA A 12 13.13 -3.33 -5.92
N ALA A 13 12.00 -4.04 -5.71
CA ALA A 13 11.85 -5.39 -6.24
C ALA A 13 12.05 -5.42 -7.77
N THR A 14 11.67 -4.36 -8.49
CA THR A 14 11.88 -4.24 -9.94
C THR A 14 13.34 -4.24 -10.37
N ASP A 15 14.26 -3.88 -9.47
CA ASP A 15 15.69 -3.76 -9.77
C ASP A 15 16.43 -5.09 -9.52
N LEU A 16 15.77 -6.07 -8.91
CA LEU A 16 16.32 -7.40 -8.67
C LEU A 16 16.07 -8.32 -9.86
N SER A 17 17.02 -9.23 -10.12
CA SER A 17 16.79 -10.29 -11.11
C SER A 17 15.68 -11.24 -10.64
N GLU A 18 15.04 -11.92 -11.58
CA GLU A 18 13.92 -12.83 -11.32
C GLU A 18 14.25 -13.93 -10.29
N VAL A 19 15.50 -14.44 -10.31
CA VAL A 19 15.96 -15.46 -9.36
C VAL A 19 15.99 -14.90 -7.93
N PHE A 20 16.42 -13.66 -7.75
CA PHE A 20 16.42 -13.03 -6.43
C PHE A 20 14.99 -12.69 -5.98
N ASN A 21 14.20 -12.09 -6.86
CA ASN A 21 12.81 -11.73 -6.57
C ASN A 21 11.98 -12.94 -6.14
N SER A 22 12.01 -14.03 -6.90
CA SER A 22 11.21 -15.22 -6.60
C SER A 22 11.53 -15.87 -5.26
N ASN A 23 12.78 -15.76 -4.78
CA ASN A 23 13.17 -16.25 -3.46
C ASN A 23 12.78 -15.30 -2.32
N LEU A 24 12.62 -14.01 -2.59
CA LEU A 24 12.15 -13.01 -1.61
C LEU A 24 10.62 -12.92 -1.53
N GLN A 25 9.90 -13.42 -2.54
CA GLN A 25 8.44 -13.43 -2.54
C GLN A 25 7.89 -14.11 -1.28
N ASN A 26 6.93 -13.45 -0.64
CA ASN A 26 6.26 -13.90 0.58
C ASN A 26 7.13 -13.96 1.85
N LEU A 27 8.39 -13.53 1.80
CA LEU A 27 9.16 -13.34 3.02
C LEU A 27 8.66 -12.12 3.78
N ARG A 28 8.53 -12.29 5.09
CA ARG A 28 8.22 -11.22 6.03
C ARG A 28 9.51 -10.59 6.54
N GLN A 29 9.35 -9.44 7.20
CA GLN A 29 10.43 -8.84 7.97
C GLN A 29 11.12 -9.86 8.89
N ASN A 30 12.44 -9.79 8.97
CA ASN A 30 13.32 -10.67 9.74
C ASN A 30 13.32 -12.14 9.30
N GLN A 31 12.82 -12.45 8.10
CA GLN A 31 12.94 -13.77 7.51
C GLN A 31 14.09 -13.84 6.51
N SER A 32 14.63 -15.04 6.33
CA SER A 32 15.66 -15.33 5.34
C SER A 32 15.14 -16.25 4.24
N THR A 33 15.78 -16.18 3.08
CA THR A 33 15.60 -17.19 2.04
C THR A 33 16.19 -18.53 2.51
N ASN A 34 15.80 -19.62 1.84
CA ASN A 34 16.64 -20.80 1.82
C ASN A 34 17.94 -20.52 1.05
N VAL A 35 18.92 -21.42 1.12
CA VAL A 35 20.11 -21.33 0.28
C VAL A 35 19.71 -21.55 -1.18
N PHE A 36 20.02 -20.60 -2.06
CA PHE A 36 19.74 -20.71 -3.49
C PHE A 36 20.96 -20.34 -4.35
N ARG A 37 20.93 -20.74 -5.63
CA ARG A 37 22.00 -20.47 -6.60
C ARG A 37 21.57 -19.38 -7.59
N SER A 38 22.50 -18.50 -7.94
CA SER A 38 22.38 -17.52 -9.00
C SER A 38 23.59 -17.62 -9.95
N ALA A 39 23.60 -16.82 -11.02
CA ALA A 39 24.78 -16.68 -11.88
C ALA A 39 26.02 -16.13 -11.13
N GLN A 40 25.83 -15.46 -9.99
CA GLN A 40 26.91 -14.90 -9.18
C GLN A 40 27.38 -15.82 -8.04
N GLY A 41 26.71 -16.97 -7.81
CA GLY A 41 27.13 -17.94 -6.78
C GLY A 41 25.99 -18.49 -5.94
N VAL A 42 26.30 -18.79 -4.67
CA VAL A 42 25.35 -19.33 -3.68
C VAL A 42 25.00 -18.22 -2.70
N HIS A 43 23.72 -17.99 -2.45
CA HIS A 43 23.23 -16.85 -1.68
C HIS A 43 22.26 -17.28 -0.58
N VAL A 44 22.26 -16.48 0.48
CA VAL A 44 21.19 -16.38 1.49
C VAL A 44 20.91 -14.90 1.65
N LEU A 45 19.65 -14.49 1.53
CA LEU A 45 19.23 -13.12 1.77
C LEU A 45 18.41 -13.06 3.06
N VAL A 46 18.54 -11.95 3.79
CA VAL A 46 17.77 -11.65 5.00
C VAL A 46 17.03 -10.34 4.77
N VAL A 47 15.71 -10.35 5.03
CA VAL A 47 14.86 -9.17 4.83
C VAL A 47 14.83 -8.36 6.12
N CYS A 48 15.41 -7.15 6.10
CA CYS A 48 15.40 -6.23 7.24
C CYS A 48 14.06 -5.48 7.39
N ASP A 49 13.43 -5.11 6.27
CA ASP A 49 12.12 -4.48 6.22
C ASP A 49 11.48 -4.66 4.82
N VAL A 50 10.15 -4.53 4.73
CA VAL A 50 9.41 -4.56 3.46
C VAL A 50 8.53 -3.33 3.37
N VAL A 51 8.90 -2.39 2.51
CA VAL A 51 8.13 -1.17 2.28
C VAL A 51 7.25 -1.37 1.06
N LEU A 52 5.93 -1.45 1.28
CA LEU A 52 4.96 -1.35 0.21
C LEU A 52 4.85 0.12 -0.19
N SER A 53 5.47 0.47 -1.31
CA SER A 53 5.43 1.80 -1.89
C SER A 53 5.15 1.69 -3.38
N GLY A 54 4.36 2.62 -3.92
CA GLY A 54 3.97 2.64 -5.32
C GLY A 54 3.05 3.83 -5.60
N PRO A 55 2.99 4.31 -6.85
CA PRO A 55 2.17 5.46 -7.23
C PRO A 55 0.68 5.28 -6.93
N ASP A 56 0.20 4.03 -6.87
CA ASP A 56 -1.20 3.70 -6.63
C ASP A 56 -1.56 3.52 -5.14
N ILE A 57 -0.59 3.65 -4.22
CA ILE A 57 -0.88 3.59 -2.78
C ILE A 57 -1.19 5.02 -2.31
N PRO A 58 -2.46 5.32 -1.94
CA PRO A 58 -2.80 6.66 -1.50
C PRO A 58 -2.09 7.00 -0.20
N THR A 59 -1.64 8.24 -0.12
CA THR A 59 -1.11 8.82 1.12
C THR A 59 -2.22 8.94 2.16
N ARG A 60 -1.82 9.06 3.42
CA ARG A 60 -2.76 9.27 4.52
C ARG A 60 -3.65 10.50 4.32
N GLU A 61 -3.08 11.60 3.84
CA GLU A 61 -3.78 12.85 3.53
C GLU A 61 -4.83 12.64 2.43
N GLN A 62 -4.48 11.95 1.35
CA GLN A 62 -5.43 11.64 0.27
C GLN A 62 -6.61 10.78 0.75
N ILE A 63 -6.38 9.85 1.69
CA ILE A 63 -7.46 9.07 2.29
C ILE A 63 -8.36 9.98 3.14
N GLU A 64 -7.76 10.87 3.96
CA GLU A 64 -8.50 11.81 4.79
C GLU A 64 -9.38 12.76 3.98
N ASP A 65 -8.85 13.32 2.89
CA ASP A 65 -9.59 14.19 1.97
C ASP A 65 -10.77 13.44 1.34
N GLN A 66 -10.53 12.22 0.84
CA GLN A 66 -11.59 11.39 0.26
C GLN A 66 -12.70 11.08 1.26
N LEU A 67 -12.36 10.78 2.51
CA LEU A 67 -13.36 10.51 3.55
C LEU A 67 -14.14 11.77 3.92
N THR A 68 -13.47 12.92 4.00
CA THR A 68 -14.08 14.22 4.28
C THR A 68 -15.07 14.62 3.20
N ASP A 69 -14.70 14.47 1.93
CA ASP A 69 -15.57 14.76 0.79
C ASP A 69 -16.81 13.85 0.75
N GLN A 70 -16.64 12.58 1.10
CA GLN A 70 -17.74 11.62 1.20
C GLN A 70 -18.72 12.04 2.31
N GLU A 71 -18.22 12.40 3.48
CA GLU A 71 -19.04 12.86 4.60
C GLU A 71 -19.80 14.15 4.25
N LEU A 72 -19.10 15.15 3.72
CA LEU A 72 -19.70 16.42 3.31
C LEU A 72 -20.78 16.22 2.25
N SER A 73 -20.53 15.33 1.28
CA SER A 73 -21.50 14.97 0.25
C SER A 73 -22.77 14.33 0.83
N LEU A 74 -22.65 13.48 1.85
CA LEU A 74 -23.78 12.87 2.53
C LEU A 74 -24.61 13.92 3.29
N ILE A 75 -23.93 14.80 4.02
CA ILE A 75 -24.57 15.89 4.76
C ILE A 75 -25.32 16.82 3.81
N ALA A 76 -24.68 17.26 2.73
CA ALA A 76 -25.28 18.16 1.74
C ALA A 76 -26.54 17.54 1.11
N ARG A 77 -26.49 16.25 0.73
CA ARG A 77 -27.66 15.54 0.17
C ARG A 77 -28.81 15.44 1.18
N ARG A 78 -28.50 15.12 2.44
CA ARG A 78 -29.50 15.07 3.51
C ARG A 78 -30.15 16.44 3.73
N TYR A 79 -29.34 17.48 3.80
CA TYR A 79 -29.82 18.85 3.97
C TYR A 79 -30.77 19.29 2.85
N LEU A 80 -30.39 19.05 1.58
CA LEU A 80 -31.25 19.39 0.44
C LEU A 80 -32.55 18.57 0.41
N ARG A 81 -32.52 17.31 0.85
CA ARG A 81 -33.74 16.49 0.98
C ARG A 81 -34.67 17.06 2.04
N ASP A 82 -34.12 17.45 3.17
CA ASP A 82 -34.90 17.98 4.29
C ASP A 82 -35.53 19.34 3.90
N LEU A 83 -34.79 20.23 3.22
CA LEU A 83 -35.31 21.48 2.63
C LEU A 83 -36.45 21.25 1.63
N ARG A 84 -36.30 20.28 0.71
CA ARG A 84 -37.35 19.94 -0.27
C ARG A 84 -38.62 19.45 0.40
N ARG A 85 -38.49 18.68 1.49
CA ARG A 85 -39.64 18.18 2.24
C ARG A 85 -40.39 19.33 2.90
N GLU A 86 -39.69 20.26 3.56
CA GLU A 86 -40.29 21.41 4.24
C GLU A 86 -40.99 22.36 3.26
N ALA A 87 -40.37 22.66 2.11
CA ALA A 87 -40.96 23.52 1.09
C ALA A 87 -42.23 22.91 0.44
N ALA A 88 -42.37 21.59 0.45
CA ALA A 88 -43.55 20.90 -0.06
C ALA A 88 -44.73 20.85 0.94
N VAL A 89 -44.55 21.32 2.19
CA VAL A 89 -45.62 21.32 3.22
C VAL A 89 -46.48 22.58 3.12
N ASN A 90 -47.36 22.67 2.10
CA ASN A 90 -48.73 23.22 2.19
C ASN A 90 -49.38 23.33 0.80
N THR A 91 -50.12 22.29 0.38
CA THR A 91 -51.11 22.42 -0.72
C THR A 91 -52.42 21.72 -0.40
N ARG A 92 -52.83 21.67 0.86
CA ARG A 92 -54.20 21.24 1.24
C ARG A 92 -54.86 22.35 2.07
N PHE A 93 -55.61 23.20 1.38
CA PHE A 93 -56.69 24.00 1.94
C PHE A 93 -57.96 23.66 1.15
#